data_AF-A0A537NS98-F1
#
_entry.id   AF-A0A537NS98-F1
#
_cell.length_a   1.000
_cell.length_b   1.000
_cell.length_c   1.000
_cell.angle_alpha   90.00
_cell.angle_beta   90.00
_cell.angle_gamma   90.00
#
_symmetry.space_group_name_H-M   'P 1'
#
loop_
_entity.id
_entity.type
_entity.pdbx_description
1 polymer ?
#
loop_
_entity_poly.entity_id
_entity_poly.type
_entity_poly.pdbx_seq_one_letter_code
_entity_poly.pdbx_strand_id
1 'polypeptide(L)'
;MPADHDTRHDTRPLGRTGIHVLPLGIGTNKWRRADRGAVLETYRTIHDAGPCMIDTAEIYFSERVVGDCLRAGPTRAVIASKFLPFPGRTSPRRLMSALDGSLARLGLKTIDLYYVHYPLPLIDVGVFAEGLVEAVKSGKARAVGVANFNADQMRRIADHLARAGVPLAANQVNYSLLRRAAETNGVLEACRELDVALVAYFPLASGRLTQPSDGMGSTKALLTCLADIGRAHDAGV
;
A
#
# COMPACT_ATOMS: atom_id res chain seq x y z
N MET A 1 -35.77 -3.69 -16.27
CA MET A 1 -34.83 -2.56 -16.44
C MET A 1 -33.82 -2.69 -15.31
N PRO A 2 -32.59 -3.16 -15.54
CA PRO A 2 -31.60 -3.15 -14.47
C PRO A 2 -31.33 -1.70 -14.11
N ALA A 3 -31.32 -1.41 -12.81
CA ALA A 3 -31.04 -0.08 -12.29
C ALA A 3 -29.71 0.41 -12.86
N ASP A 4 -29.74 1.61 -13.43
CA ASP A 4 -28.57 2.37 -13.83
C ASP A 4 -27.82 2.75 -12.55
N HIS A 5 -26.98 1.82 -12.08
CA HIS A 5 -26.05 2.12 -11.00
C HIS A 5 -24.99 3.02 -11.63
N ASP A 6 -25.16 4.33 -11.46
CA ASP A 6 -24.12 5.33 -11.66
C ASP A 6 -22.93 4.96 -10.77
N THR A 7 -22.07 4.04 -11.24
CA THR A 7 -20.85 3.62 -10.55
C THR A 7 -19.79 4.70 -10.75
N ARG A 8 -20.05 5.90 -10.24
CA ARG A 8 -18.97 6.74 -9.75
C ARG A 8 -18.33 5.96 -8.62
N HIS A 9 -17.28 5.19 -8.95
CA HIS A 9 -16.54 4.43 -7.96
C HIS A 9 -16.17 5.37 -6.80
N ASP A 10 -16.64 5.06 -5.58
CA ASP A 10 -16.39 5.86 -4.38
C ASP A 10 -14.90 5.79 -4.03
N THR A 11 -14.11 6.67 -4.66
CA THR A 11 -12.67 6.73 -4.45
C THR A 11 -12.34 7.37 -3.11
N ARG A 12 -11.27 6.91 -2.49
CA ARG A 12 -10.73 7.45 -1.24
C ARG A 12 -9.46 8.26 -1.50
N PRO A 13 -9.29 9.42 -0.87
CA PRO A 13 -8.06 10.20 -1.00
C PRO A 13 -6.90 9.49 -0.30
N LEU A 14 -5.70 9.58 -0.87
CA LEU A 14 -4.44 9.23 -0.23
C LEU A 14 -3.92 10.44 0.55
N GLY A 15 -4.48 10.61 1.75
CA GLY A 15 -4.23 11.77 2.59
C GLY A 15 -4.47 13.08 1.84
N ARG A 16 -3.61 14.07 2.04
CA ARG A 16 -3.75 15.43 1.45
C ARG A 16 -3.04 15.61 0.11
N THR A 17 -2.91 14.55 -0.69
CA THR A 17 -2.11 14.56 -1.94
C THR A 17 -2.90 14.91 -3.19
N GLY A 18 -4.24 14.89 -3.12
CA GLY A 18 -5.11 14.96 -4.30
C GLY A 18 -5.20 13.66 -5.11
N ILE A 19 -4.38 12.65 -4.79
CA ILE A 19 -4.48 11.31 -5.40
C ILE A 19 -5.67 10.58 -4.77
N HIS A 20 -6.53 10.02 -5.61
CA HIS A 20 -7.69 9.24 -5.20
C HIS A 20 -7.57 7.82 -5.76
N VAL A 21 -7.89 6.83 -4.93
CA VAL A 21 -7.83 5.41 -5.29
C VAL A 21 -9.15 4.72 -4.99
N LEU A 22 -9.43 3.62 -5.67
CA LEU A 22 -10.46 2.70 -5.20
C LEU A 22 -10.14 2.23 -3.76
N PRO A 23 -11.16 1.93 -2.93
CA PRO A 23 -10.95 1.41 -1.57
C PRO A 23 -10.38 -0.02 -1.57
N LEU A 24 -10.04 -0.57 -2.74
CA LEU A 24 -9.37 -1.84 -2.94
C LEU A 24 -8.14 -1.62 -3.83
N GLY A 25 -7.03 -2.24 -3.43
CA GLY A 25 -5.78 -2.29 -4.18
C GLY A 25 -5.28 -3.73 -4.32
N ILE A 26 -4.33 -3.94 -5.23
CA ILE A 26 -3.70 -5.25 -5.46
C ILE A 26 -2.24 -5.21 -5.02
N GLY A 27 -1.90 -6.07 -4.06
CA GLY A 27 -0.52 -6.35 -3.69
C GLY A 27 0.13 -7.35 -4.64
N THR A 28 1.38 -7.08 -5.03
CA THR A 28 2.10 -7.86 -6.06
C THR A 28 3.20 -8.75 -5.49
N ASN A 29 3.26 -8.93 -4.17
CA ASN A 29 4.31 -9.70 -3.48
C ASN A 29 4.42 -11.18 -3.94
N LYS A 30 3.34 -11.73 -4.53
CA LYS A 30 3.32 -13.09 -5.11
C LYS A 30 3.56 -13.12 -6.63
N TRP A 31 3.50 -11.98 -7.31
CA TRP A 31 3.48 -11.92 -8.78
C TRP A 31 4.79 -12.38 -9.45
N ARG A 32 5.93 -12.33 -8.73
CA ARG A 32 7.19 -12.86 -9.26
C ARG A 32 7.12 -14.34 -9.64
N ARG A 33 6.37 -15.13 -8.85
CA ARG A 33 6.27 -16.59 -9.01
C ARG A 33 4.94 -17.03 -9.62
N ALA A 34 4.05 -16.08 -9.91
CA ALA A 34 2.74 -16.36 -10.49
C ALA A 34 2.86 -16.59 -12.00
N ASP A 35 1.86 -17.29 -12.55
CA ASP A 35 1.71 -17.43 -14.00
C ASP A 35 1.58 -16.05 -14.68
N ARG A 36 2.27 -15.88 -15.80
CA ARG A 36 2.33 -14.59 -16.51
C ARG A 36 1.02 -14.23 -17.20
N GLY A 37 0.29 -15.21 -17.71
CA GLY A 37 -1.03 -15.02 -18.31
C GLY A 37 -2.02 -14.51 -17.28
N ALA A 38 -2.10 -15.20 -16.13
CA ALA A 38 -2.97 -14.83 -15.02
C ALA A 38 -2.65 -13.44 -14.45
N VAL A 39 -1.36 -13.07 -14.35
CA VAL A 39 -0.96 -11.73 -13.91
C VAL A 39 -1.42 -10.66 -14.91
N LEU A 40 -1.26 -10.89 -16.21
CA LEU A 40 -1.67 -9.94 -17.24
C LEU A 40 -3.21 -9.80 -17.30
N GLU A 41 -3.93 -10.91 -17.16
CA GLU A 41 -5.39 -10.91 -17.05
C GLU A 41 -5.85 -10.13 -15.82
N THR A 42 -5.27 -10.41 -14.65
CA THR A 42 -5.55 -9.66 -13.41
C THR A 42 -5.32 -8.16 -13.61
N TYR A 43 -4.21 -7.79 -14.24
CA TYR A 43 -3.89 -6.40 -14.54
C TYR A 43 -4.93 -5.72 -15.43
N ARG A 44 -5.43 -6.41 -16.48
CA ARG A 44 -6.49 -5.89 -17.35
C ARG A 44 -7.80 -5.69 -16.60
N THR A 45 -8.20 -6.65 -15.76
CA THR A 45 -9.39 -6.51 -14.91
C THR A 45 -9.29 -5.32 -13.96
N ILE A 46 -8.12 -5.09 -13.36
CA ILE A 46 -7.87 -3.93 -12.51
C ILE A 46 -7.99 -2.62 -13.30
N HIS A 47 -7.42 -2.60 -14.51
CA HIS A 47 -7.44 -1.44 -15.39
C HIS A 47 -8.87 -0.95 -15.66
N ASP A 48 -9.75 -1.90 -16.01
CA ASP A 48 -11.15 -1.61 -16.36
C ASP A 48 -11.97 -1.14 -15.16
N ALA A 49 -11.57 -1.50 -13.93
CA ALA A 49 -12.27 -1.15 -12.70
C ALA A 49 -12.04 0.31 -12.22
N GLY A 50 -11.04 1.02 -12.75
CA GLY A 50 -10.74 2.42 -12.37
C GLY A 50 -9.39 2.61 -11.66
N PRO A 51 -9.20 3.68 -10.86
CA PRO A 51 -7.91 4.03 -10.26
C PRO A 51 -7.57 3.14 -9.06
N CYS A 52 -7.41 1.84 -9.30
CA CYS A 52 -6.96 0.89 -8.29
C CYS A 52 -5.48 1.11 -7.96
N MET A 53 -5.09 0.87 -6.71
CA MET A 53 -3.67 0.91 -6.34
C MET A 53 -3.00 -0.43 -6.68
N ILE A 54 -1.92 -0.41 -7.44
CA ILE A 54 -1.02 -1.57 -7.64
C ILE A 54 0.19 -1.38 -6.74
N ASP A 55 0.27 -2.20 -5.70
CA ASP A 55 1.28 -2.13 -4.66
C ASP A 55 2.41 -3.14 -4.89
N THR A 56 3.61 -2.63 -5.11
CA THR A 56 4.84 -3.41 -5.24
C THR A 56 5.92 -2.94 -4.26
N ALA A 57 7.10 -3.52 -4.32
CA ALA A 57 8.28 -3.10 -3.57
C ALA A 57 9.53 -3.68 -4.22
N GLU A 58 10.69 -3.04 -4.03
CA GLU A 58 11.95 -3.57 -4.56
C GLU A 58 12.26 -4.99 -4.02
N ILE A 59 11.92 -5.25 -2.76
CA ILE A 59 12.16 -6.56 -2.11
C ILE A 59 11.20 -7.65 -2.60
N TYR A 60 10.08 -7.30 -3.23
CA TYR A 60 9.16 -8.30 -3.78
C TYR A 60 9.71 -8.91 -5.07
N PHE A 61 10.68 -8.22 -5.70
CA PHE A 61 11.21 -8.57 -7.02
C PHE A 61 10.11 -8.70 -8.10
N SER A 62 8.95 -8.06 -7.87
CA SER A 62 7.80 -8.03 -8.78
C SER A 62 7.71 -6.76 -9.61
N GLU A 63 8.53 -5.74 -9.35
CA GLU A 63 8.51 -4.46 -10.09
C GLU A 63 8.70 -4.64 -11.60
N ARG A 64 9.56 -5.57 -12.05
CA ARG A 64 9.71 -5.87 -13.49
C ARG A 64 8.43 -6.46 -14.08
N VAL A 65 7.71 -7.28 -13.31
CA VAL A 65 6.43 -7.88 -13.71
C VAL A 65 5.37 -6.80 -13.87
N VAL A 66 5.30 -5.88 -12.91
CA VAL A 66 4.40 -4.71 -13.00
C VAL A 66 4.78 -3.85 -14.21
N GLY A 67 6.08 -3.64 -14.45
CA GLY A 67 6.55 -2.94 -15.64
C GLY A 67 6.17 -3.61 -16.96
N ASP A 68 6.21 -4.96 -17.02
CA ASP A 68 5.74 -5.72 -18.20
C ASP A 68 4.25 -5.46 -18.45
N CYS A 69 3.43 -5.45 -17.40
CA CYS A 69 2.01 -5.12 -17.48
C CYS A 69 1.77 -3.69 -17.96
N LEU A 70 2.50 -2.71 -17.41
CA LEU A 70 2.41 -1.29 -17.80
C LEU A 70 2.77 -1.06 -19.28
N ARG A 71 3.66 -1.88 -19.85
CA ARG A 71 3.99 -1.82 -21.29
C ARG A 71 2.91 -2.45 -22.17
N ALA A 72 2.13 -3.38 -21.63
CA ALA A 72 1.08 -4.07 -22.36
C ALA A 72 -0.19 -3.23 -22.58
N GLY A 73 -0.35 -2.12 -21.85
CA GLY A 73 -1.44 -1.17 -22.04
C GLY A 73 -1.40 -0.02 -21.02
N PRO A 74 -1.97 1.15 -21.35
CA PRO A 74 -2.06 2.26 -20.40
C PRO A 74 -2.84 1.83 -19.15
N THR A 75 -2.55 2.45 -18.00
CA THR A 75 -3.37 2.23 -16.81
C THR A 75 -3.79 3.49 -16.10
N ARG A 76 -5.01 3.44 -15.54
CA ARG A 76 -5.53 4.41 -14.59
C ARG A 76 -5.08 4.09 -13.16
N ALA A 77 -4.37 2.98 -12.96
CA ALA A 77 -3.90 2.54 -11.65
C ALA A 77 -2.89 3.49 -11.04
N VAL A 78 -2.97 3.62 -9.72
CA VAL A 78 -1.98 4.32 -8.89
C VAL A 78 -0.88 3.32 -8.55
N ILE A 79 0.34 3.58 -8.99
CA ILE A 79 1.48 2.69 -8.80
C ILE A 79 2.21 3.06 -7.51
N ALA A 80 2.32 2.09 -6.60
CA ALA A 80 3.07 2.23 -5.37
C ALA A 80 4.29 1.32 -5.33
N SER A 81 5.43 1.84 -4.88
CA SER A 81 6.61 1.01 -4.56
C SER A 81 7.26 1.47 -3.25
N LYS A 82 8.23 0.68 -2.76
CA LYS A 82 8.81 0.86 -1.43
C LYS A 82 10.31 0.67 -1.44
N PHE A 83 11.00 1.59 -0.76
CA PHE A 83 12.38 1.48 -0.34
C PHE A 83 12.51 0.53 0.84
N LEU A 84 13.48 -0.39 0.83
CA LEU A 84 13.83 -1.24 1.95
C LEU A 84 15.06 -0.68 2.70
N PRO A 85 14.89 -0.13 3.91
CA PRO A 85 16.02 0.19 4.78
C PRO A 85 16.65 -1.06 5.38
N PHE A 86 17.97 -1.03 5.55
CA PHE A 86 18.74 -2.00 6.33
C PHE A 86 20.07 -1.33 6.76
N PRO A 87 20.83 -1.89 7.72
CA PRO A 87 22.10 -1.29 8.16
C PRO A 87 23.04 -1.00 6.97
N GLY A 88 23.54 0.24 6.87
CA GLY A 88 24.35 0.71 5.73
C GLY A 88 23.54 1.27 4.55
N ARG A 89 22.21 1.16 4.58
CA ARG A 89 21.27 1.72 3.60
C ARG A 89 20.32 2.73 4.27
N THR A 90 20.91 3.65 5.01
CA THR A 90 20.24 4.60 5.92
C THR A 90 20.60 6.03 5.58
N SER A 91 20.53 6.40 4.30
CA SER A 91 20.79 7.78 3.88
C SER A 91 19.86 8.21 2.75
N PRO A 92 19.60 9.52 2.60
CA PRO A 92 18.78 10.06 1.52
C PRO A 92 19.27 9.60 0.14
N ARG A 93 20.59 9.61 -0.07
CA ARG A 93 21.23 9.14 -1.31
C ARG A 93 20.90 7.68 -1.62
N ARG A 94 20.88 6.81 -0.60
CA ARG A 94 20.54 5.39 -0.77
C ARG A 94 19.06 5.20 -1.11
N LEU A 95 18.17 6.00 -0.51
CA LEU A 95 16.74 6.02 -0.86
C LEU A 95 16.53 6.46 -2.31
N MET A 96 17.19 7.54 -2.75
CA MET A 96 17.10 8.03 -4.12
C MET A 96 17.65 7.04 -5.14
N SER A 97 18.79 6.41 -4.86
CA SER A 97 19.35 5.36 -5.72
C SER A 97 18.43 4.13 -5.83
N ALA A 98 17.72 3.80 -4.74
CA ALA A 98 16.70 2.75 -4.76
C ALA A 98 15.52 3.11 -5.64
N LEU A 99 15.03 4.35 -5.51
CA LEU A 99 13.94 4.89 -6.31
C LEU A 99 14.27 4.86 -7.80
N ASP A 100 15.49 5.26 -8.18
CA ASP A 100 15.97 5.16 -9.55
C ASP A 100 15.95 3.71 -10.07
N GLY A 101 16.35 2.75 -9.22
CA GLY A 101 16.27 1.34 -9.54
C GLY A 101 14.82 0.85 -9.73
N SER A 102 13.90 1.30 -8.86
CA SER A 102 12.47 0.98 -8.95
C SER A 102 11.83 1.55 -10.22
N LEU A 103 12.09 2.82 -10.52
CA LEU A 103 11.66 3.50 -11.75
C LEU A 103 12.13 2.74 -12.99
N ALA A 104 13.41 2.34 -13.03
CA ALA A 104 13.97 1.58 -14.14
C ALA A 104 13.32 0.19 -14.30
N ARG A 105 13.04 -0.52 -13.19
CA ARG A 105 12.37 -1.84 -13.24
C ARG A 105 10.90 -1.73 -13.67
N LEU A 106 10.21 -0.69 -13.21
CA LEU A 106 8.83 -0.40 -13.60
C LEU A 106 8.72 0.18 -15.02
N GLY A 107 9.78 0.79 -15.55
CA GLY A 107 9.73 1.51 -16.82
C GLY A 107 8.99 2.85 -16.69
N LEU A 108 9.08 3.50 -15.54
CA LEU A 108 8.38 4.77 -15.23
C LEU A 108 9.39 5.91 -15.04
N LYS A 109 8.93 7.14 -15.25
CA LYS A 109 9.67 8.36 -14.86
C LYS A 109 9.28 8.86 -13.46
N THR A 110 8.07 8.53 -13.03
CA THR A 110 7.48 8.94 -11.76
C THR A 110 6.66 7.79 -11.18
N ILE A 111 6.79 7.55 -9.87
CA ILE A 111 5.92 6.65 -9.10
C ILE A 111 4.83 7.48 -8.42
N ASP A 112 3.58 7.01 -8.37
CA ASP A 112 2.51 7.78 -7.75
C ASP A 112 2.68 7.87 -6.23
N LEU A 113 3.02 6.76 -5.58
CA LEU A 113 3.26 6.72 -4.14
C LEU A 113 4.53 5.92 -3.79
N TYR A 114 5.51 6.57 -3.19
CA TYR A 114 6.75 5.92 -2.78
C TYR A 114 6.85 5.81 -1.25
N TYR A 115 7.03 4.58 -0.75
CA TYR A 115 7.05 4.28 0.66
C TYR A 115 8.47 4.05 1.21
N VAL A 116 8.65 4.32 2.50
CA VAL A 116 9.66 3.62 3.31
C VAL A 116 9.01 2.34 3.87
N HIS A 117 9.56 1.16 3.54
CA HIS A 117 8.89 -0.12 3.77
C HIS A 117 8.80 -0.53 5.25
N TYR A 118 9.82 -0.18 6.04
CA TYR A 118 9.87 -0.45 7.48
C TYR A 118 10.67 0.65 8.18
N PRO A 119 10.34 1.01 9.43
CA PRO A 119 11.27 1.77 10.25
C PRO A 119 12.50 0.90 10.52
N LEU A 120 13.69 1.53 10.58
CA LEU A 120 14.89 0.82 11.02
C LEU A 120 15.16 1.19 12.49
N PRO A 121 15.25 0.21 13.42
CA PRO A 121 15.59 0.49 14.80
C PRO A 121 16.88 1.32 14.91
N LEU A 122 16.92 2.24 15.89
CA LEU A 122 18.05 3.12 16.18
C LEU A 122 18.38 4.18 15.11
N ILE A 123 17.66 4.20 13.98
CA ILE A 123 17.82 5.25 12.96
C ILE A 123 16.67 6.23 13.07
N ASP A 124 17.02 7.51 13.11
CA ASP A 124 16.03 8.59 13.11
C ASP A 124 15.23 8.62 11.80
N VAL A 125 13.91 8.82 11.92
CA VAL A 125 13.01 8.83 10.77
C VAL A 125 13.23 10.02 9.84
N GLY A 126 13.80 11.12 10.35
CA GLY A 126 14.16 12.31 9.59
C GLY A 126 15.17 12.02 8.46
N VAL A 127 16.06 11.05 8.66
CA VAL A 127 16.99 10.59 7.62
C VAL A 127 16.25 10.08 6.38
N PHE A 128 15.13 9.37 6.58
CA PHE A 128 14.31 8.94 5.46
C PHE A 128 13.43 10.07 4.91
N ALA A 129 12.96 10.98 5.77
CA ALA A 129 12.17 12.13 5.37
C ALA A 129 12.91 13.00 4.34
N GLU A 130 14.20 13.28 4.52
CA GLU A 130 15.02 14.02 3.56
C GLU A 130 15.03 13.36 2.17
N GLY A 131 15.17 12.04 2.10
CA GLY A 131 15.11 11.30 0.84
C GLY A 131 13.72 11.32 0.20
N LEU A 132 12.66 11.26 1.01
CA LEU A 132 11.28 11.35 0.53
C LEU A 132 10.95 12.76 0.00
N VAL A 133 11.45 13.81 0.65
CA VAL A 133 11.33 15.19 0.16
C VAL A 133 11.99 15.32 -1.21
N GLU A 134 13.21 14.82 -1.36
CA GLU A 134 13.93 14.86 -2.64
C GLU A 134 13.21 14.04 -3.72
N ALA A 135 12.62 12.89 -3.38
CA ALA A 135 11.82 12.09 -4.30
C ALA A 135 10.64 12.89 -4.88
N VAL A 136 9.95 13.68 -4.05
CA VAL A 136 8.84 14.55 -4.50
C VAL A 136 9.35 15.75 -5.28
N LYS A 137 10.33 16.49 -4.74
CA LYS A 137 10.85 17.72 -5.36
C LYS A 137 11.50 17.48 -6.73
N SER A 138 12.13 16.33 -6.92
CA SER A 138 12.70 15.93 -8.21
C SER A 138 11.66 15.39 -9.20
N GLY A 139 10.39 15.26 -8.81
CA GLY A 139 9.30 14.72 -9.65
C GLY A 139 9.35 13.21 -9.85
N LYS A 140 10.22 12.49 -9.14
CA LYS A 140 10.36 11.03 -9.22
C LYS A 140 9.27 10.28 -8.44
N ALA A 141 8.66 10.94 -7.46
CA ALA A 141 7.45 10.48 -6.78
C ALA A 141 6.39 11.60 -6.73
N ARG A 142 5.11 11.29 -6.93
CA ARG A 142 4.02 12.27 -6.76
C ARG A 142 3.64 12.47 -5.29
N ALA A 143 3.68 11.38 -4.52
CA ALA A 143 3.40 11.34 -3.10
C ALA A 143 4.34 10.36 -2.39
N VAL A 144 4.43 10.51 -1.07
CA VAL A 144 5.28 9.68 -0.22
C VAL A 144 4.52 9.14 0.99
N GLY A 145 4.89 7.95 1.41
CA GLY A 145 4.26 7.26 2.54
C GLY A 145 5.27 6.49 3.38
N VAL A 146 4.76 5.85 4.41
CA VAL A 146 5.52 4.90 5.24
C VAL A 146 4.76 3.59 5.38
N ALA A 147 5.45 2.53 5.76
CA ALA A 147 4.83 1.25 6.06
C ALA A 147 5.39 0.71 7.38
N ASN A 148 4.49 0.20 8.22
CA ASN A 148 4.80 -0.37 9.54
C ASN A 148 5.36 0.64 10.55
N PHE A 149 5.12 1.94 10.36
CA PHE A 149 5.52 2.97 11.32
C PHE A 149 4.51 3.03 12.46
N ASN A 150 4.99 3.20 13.69
CA ASN A 150 4.15 3.46 14.85
C ASN A 150 3.70 4.94 14.91
N ALA A 151 2.77 5.27 15.80
CA ALA A 151 2.17 6.61 15.91
C ALA A 151 3.20 7.73 16.11
N ASP A 152 4.18 7.51 16.99
CA ASP A 152 5.24 8.48 17.29
C ASP A 152 6.19 8.70 16.09
N GLN A 153 6.58 7.61 15.41
CA GLN A 153 7.36 7.68 14.17
C GLN A 153 6.60 8.39 13.05
N MET A 154 5.28 8.18 12.94
CA MET A 154 4.42 8.87 11.98
C MET A 154 4.40 10.38 12.22
N ARG A 155 4.20 10.82 13.47
CA ARG A 155 4.19 12.26 13.82
C ARG A 155 5.54 12.90 13.51
N ARG A 156 6.65 12.27 13.91
CA ARG A 156 7.99 12.79 13.61
C ARG A 156 8.21 12.89 12.10
N ILE A 157 7.99 11.83 11.33
CA ILE A 157 8.26 11.88 9.89
C ILE A 157 7.33 12.88 9.18
N ALA A 158 6.07 12.98 9.57
CA ALA A 158 5.13 13.96 9.04
C ALA A 158 5.59 15.40 9.32
N ASP A 159 6.08 15.69 10.53
CA ASP A 159 6.65 17.00 10.88
C ASP A 159 7.88 17.35 10.03
N HIS A 160 8.79 16.39 9.80
CA HIS A 160 9.92 16.58 8.89
C HIS A 160 9.48 16.87 7.45
N LEU A 161 8.50 16.14 6.92
CA LEU A 161 7.98 16.33 5.57
C LEU A 161 7.23 17.66 5.42
N ALA A 162 6.45 18.05 6.44
CA ALA A 162 5.66 19.28 6.46
C ALA A 162 6.53 20.53 6.37
N ARG A 163 7.71 20.55 7.01
CA ARG A 163 8.70 21.64 6.87
C ARG A 163 9.16 21.87 5.44
N ALA A 164 9.04 20.87 4.57
CA ALA A 164 9.36 20.97 3.14
C ALA A 164 8.14 21.10 2.24
N GLY A 165 6.93 21.27 2.80
CA GLY A 165 5.68 21.35 2.05
C GLY A 165 5.20 20.02 1.46
N VAL A 166 5.70 18.89 1.98
CA VAL A 166 5.34 17.55 1.49
C VAL A 166 4.39 16.88 2.50
N PRO A 167 3.15 16.52 2.13
CA PRO A 167 2.26 15.78 3.03
C PRO A 167 2.66 14.30 3.10
N LEU A 168 2.51 13.69 4.28
CA LEU A 168 2.55 12.24 4.41
C LEU A 168 1.24 11.65 3.86
N ALA A 169 1.31 10.81 2.83
CA ALA A 169 0.12 10.34 2.12
C ALA A 169 -0.55 9.15 2.80
N ALA A 170 0.25 8.19 3.25
CA ALA A 170 -0.24 6.91 3.76
C ALA A 170 0.71 6.28 4.79
N ASN A 171 0.12 5.50 5.71
CA ASN A 171 0.83 4.49 6.49
C ASN A 171 0.25 3.10 6.16
N GLN A 172 1.05 2.22 5.59
CA GLN A 172 0.64 0.85 5.27
C GLN A 172 0.93 -0.10 6.43
N VAL A 173 -0.08 -0.81 6.95
CA VAL A 173 0.05 -1.66 8.15
C VAL A 173 -0.62 -3.03 8.00
N ASN A 174 -0.18 -4.01 8.78
CA ASN A 174 -0.86 -5.29 8.88
C ASN A 174 -2.17 -5.08 9.63
N TYR A 175 -3.29 -5.19 8.92
CA TYR A 175 -4.59 -5.00 9.52
C TYR A 175 -5.60 -5.99 8.95
N SER A 176 -6.21 -6.76 9.83
CA SER A 176 -7.26 -7.74 9.54
C SER A 176 -8.04 -8.04 10.82
N LEU A 177 -9.11 -8.81 10.73
CA LEU A 177 -9.85 -9.28 11.91
C LEU A 177 -8.96 -10.07 12.90
N LEU A 178 -7.86 -10.67 12.42
CA LEU A 178 -6.87 -11.36 13.27
C LEU A 178 -5.73 -10.46 13.75
N ARG A 179 -5.57 -9.25 13.19
CA ARG A 179 -4.47 -8.32 13.48
C ARG A 179 -5.03 -6.90 13.62
N ARG A 180 -5.47 -6.57 14.83
CA ARG A 180 -6.18 -5.31 15.15
C ARG A 180 -5.37 -4.31 15.98
N ALA A 181 -4.06 -4.53 16.12
CA ALA A 181 -3.20 -3.69 16.96
C ALA A 181 -3.25 -2.20 16.60
N ALA A 182 -3.45 -1.87 15.31
CA ALA A 182 -3.59 -0.49 14.83
C ALA A 182 -4.74 0.29 15.51
N GLU A 183 -5.76 -0.39 16.01
CA GLU A 183 -6.91 0.22 16.68
C GLU A 183 -6.58 0.69 18.12
N THR A 184 -5.57 0.10 18.77
CA THR A 184 -5.28 0.33 20.20
C THR A 184 -3.88 0.89 20.46
N ASN A 185 -2.96 0.79 19.51
CA ASN A 185 -1.58 1.27 19.65
C ASN A 185 -1.37 2.72 19.18
N GLY A 186 -2.47 3.45 18.91
CA GLY A 186 -2.46 4.84 18.47
C GLY A 186 -2.20 5.07 16.98
N VAL A 187 -1.92 4.03 16.17
CA VAL A 187 -1.68 4.21 14.72
C VAL A 187 -2.91 4.75 14.00
N LEU A 188 -4.09 4.19 14.26
CA LEU A 188 -5.33 4.67 13.64
C LEU A 188 -5.66 6.11 14.04
N GLU A 189 -5.35 6.48 15.28
CA GLU A 189 -5.52 7.85 15.79
C GLU A 189 -4.55 8.82 15.12
N ALA A 190 -3.27 8.46 15.01
CA ALA A 190 -2.27 9.25 14.28
C ALA A 190 -2.63 9.40 12.79
N CYS A 191 -3.23 8.39 12.16
CA CYS A 191 -3.73 8.50 10.78
C CYS A 191 -4.81 9.58 10.65
N ARG A 192 -5.74 9.64 11.61
CA ARG A 192 -6.81 10.65 11.63
C ARG A 192 -6.28 12.05 11.94
N GLU A 193 -5.39 12.16 12.92
CA GLU A 193 -4.76 13.43 13.32
C GLU A 193 -3.98 14.08 12.18
N LEU A 194 -3.24 13.28 11.40
CA LEU A 194 -2.33 13.76 10.36
C LEU A 194 -2.95 13.81 8.96
N ASP A 195 -4.24 13.47 8.82
CA ASP A 195 -4.90 13.25 7.52
C ASP A 195 -4.11 12.27 6.61
N VAL A 196 -3.69 11.14 7.17
CA VAL A 196 -2.92 10.08 6.49
C VAL A 196 -3.82 8.89 6.20
N ALA A 197 -3.78 8.35 4.98
CA ALA A 197 -4.53 7.14 4.66
C ALA A 197 -3.91 5.91 5.35
N LEU A 198 -4.73 5.14 6.08
CA LEU A 198 -4.32 3.81 6.55
C LEU A 198 -4.56 2.81 5.43
N VAL A 199 -3.49 2.16 4.97
CA VAL A 199 -3.56 1.13 3.92
C VAL A 199 -3.32 -0.25 4.55
N ALA A 200 -4.32 -1.12 4.55
CA ALA A 200 -4.21 -2.45 5.13
C ALA A 200 -3.53 -3.43 4.17
N TYR A 201 -2.40 -4.04 4.57
CA TYR A 201 -1.91 -5.25 3.92
C TYR A 201 -2.38 -6.50 4.69
N PHE A 202 -2.52 -7.60 3.95
CA PHE A 202 -3.13 -8.85 4.43
C PHE A 202 -4.50 -8.67 5.10
N PRO A 203 -5.46 -7.95 4.50
CA PRO A 203 -6.81 -7.78 5.06
C PRO A 203 -7.52 -9.12 5.30
N LEU A 204 -7.24 -10.12 4.46
CA LEU A 204 -7.75 -11.49 4.57
C LEU A 204 -6.79 -12.45 5.31
N ALA A 205 -5.83 -11.91 6.07
CA ALA A 205 -4.82 -12.67 6.81
C ALA A 205 -4.10 -13.74 5.95
N SER A 206 -3.66 -13.35 4.75
CA SER A 206 -3.04 -14.25 3.76
C SER A 206 -3.93 -15.43 3.32
N GLY A 207 -5.25 -15.21 3.29
CA GLY A 207 -6.26 -16.21 2.92
C GLY A 207 -6.81 -17.01 4.10
N ARG A 208 -6.25 -16.86 5.31
CA ARG A 208 -6.75 -17.59 6.50
C ARG A 208 -8.18 -17.23 6.89
N LEU A 209 -8.64 -16.04 6.49
CA LEU A 209 -10.01 -15.60 6.75
C LEU A 209 -11.04 -16.12 5.75
N THR A 210 -10.60 -16.76 4.66
CA THR A 210 -11.47 -17.26 3.58
C THR A 210 -11.51 -18.79 3.52
N GLN A 211 -10.89 -19.47 4.49
CA GLN A 211 -10.76 -20.92 4.53
C GLN A 211 -11.48 -21.47 5.77
N PRO A 212 -12.14 -22.64 5.66
CA PRO A 212 -12.60 -23.36 6.84
C PRO A 212 -11.43 -23.61 7.81
N SER A 213 -11.68 -23.46 9.12
CA SER A 213 -10.66 -23.76 10.14
C SER A 213 -10.97 -25.07 10.83
N ASP A 214 -10.05 -26.02 10.71
CA ASP A 214 -10.06 -27.29 11.44
C ASP A 214 -9.46 -27.16 12.86
N GLY A 215 -8.89 -26.00 13.19
CA GLY A 215 -8.28 -25.73 14.49
C GLY A 215 -9.29 -25.54 15.64
N MET A 216 -8.83 -25.76 16.87
CA MET A 216 -9.58 -25.43 18.09
C MET A 216 -9.35 -23.95 18.49
N GLY A 217 -10.33 -23.32 19.14
CA GLY A 217 -10.17 -22.02 19.82
C GLY A 217 -10.74 -20.80 19.08
N SER A 218 -10.27 -19.60 19.46
CA SER A 218 -10.87 -18.30 19.08
C SER A 218 -10.90 -18.01 17.57
N THR A 219 -9.98 -18.59 16.79
CA THR A 219 -9.97 -18.44 15.32
C THR A 219 -11.15 -19.15 14.66
N LYS A 220 -11.53 -20.35 15.15
CA LYS A 220 -12.68 -21.09 14.61
C LYS A 220 -13.99 -20.35 14.90
N ALA A 221 -14.15 -19.86 16.13
CA ALA A 221 -15.32 -19.06 16.51
C ALA A 221 -15.47 -17.80 15.64
N LEU A 222 -14.36 -17.10 15.36
CA LEU A 222 -14.35 -15.95 14.47
C LEU A 222 -14.81 -16.32 13.04
N LEU A 223 -14.30 -17.41 12.47
CA LEU A 223 -14.65 -17.83 11.12
C LEU A 223 -16.11 -18.28 11.01
N THR A 224 -16.63 -18.97 12.02
CA THR A 224 -18.07 -19.29 12.10
C THR A 224 -18.90 -18.00 12.11
N CYS A 225 -18.56 -17.05 12.96
CA CYS A 225 -19.26 -15.76 13.03
C CYS A 225 -19.18 -14.99 11.70
N LEU A 226 -18.02 -15.00 11.04
CA LEU A 226 -17.87 -14.39 9.71
C LEU A 226 -18.75 -15.05 8.66
N ALA A 227 -18.83 -16.39 8.66
CA ALA A 227 -19.70 -17.11 7.76
C ALA A 227 -21.19 -16.83 8.05
N ASP A 228 -21.58 -16.69 9.31
CA ASP A 228 -22.94 -16.33 9.71
C ASP A 228 -23.32 -14.93 9.23
N ILE A 229 -22.42 -13.95 9.44
CA ILE A 229 -22.58 -12.58 8.94
C ILE A 229 -22.64 -12.59 7.41
N GLY A 230 -21.73 -13.30 6.73
CA GLY A 230 -21.73 -13.43 5.28
C GLY A 230 -23.06 -13.94 4.74
N ARG A 231 -23.61 -15.01 5.33
CA ARG A 231 -24.94 -15.54 4.95
C ARG A 231 -26.07 -14.54 5.20
N ALA A 232 -26.01 -13.77 6.29
CA ALA A 232 -27.01 -12.74 6.57
C ALA A 232 -27.00 -11.57 5.58
N HIS A 233 -25.90 -11.39 4.83
CA HIS A 233 -25.70 -10.30 3.88
C HIS A 233 -25.57 -10.76 2.41
N ASP A 234 -25.89 -12.02 2.11
CA ASP A 234 -25.72 -12.64 0.78
C ASP A 234 -24.29 -12.46 0.21
N ALA A 235 -23.30 -12.58 1.11
CA ALA A 235 -21.89 -12.36 0.81
C ALA A 235 -21.06 -13.62 1.09
N GLY A 236 -20.10 -13.89 0.20
CA GLY A 236 -19.07 -14.90 0.42
C GLY A 236 -18.02 -14.47 1.45
N VAL A 237 -17.38 -15.45 2.06
CA VAL A 237 -16.18 -15.27 2.91
C VAL A 237 -14.96 -15.82 2.19
#